data_AF-C0DAL2-F1
#
_entry.id   AF-C0DAL2-F1
#
_cell.length_a   1.000
_cell.length_b   1.000
_cell.length_c   1.000
_cell.angle_alpha   90.00
_cell.angle_beta   90.00
_cell.angle_gamma   90.00
#
_symmetry.space_group_name_H-M   'P 1'
#
loop_
_entity.id
_entity.type
_entity.pdbx_description
1 polymer ?
#
loop_
_entity_poly.entity_id
_entity_poly.type
_entity_poly.pdbx_seq_one_letter_code
_entity_poly.pdbx_strand_id
1 'polypeptide(L)'
;DWTYRDWLNSDARYLLNQIPGDVLEYVWFEDMTDEEKAAHPEAKTTGGYLKQLDNSECGSIWWRGLNDYEKSIIKAIPNFDKEIFKEITGVNVDME
;
A
#
# COMPACT_ATOMS: atom_id res chain seq x y z
N ASP A 1 -10.49 12.36 21.13
CA ASP A 1 -9.11 12.01 20.72
C ASP A 1 -8.78 10.58 21.08
N TRP A 2 -8.15 9.88 20.13
CA TRP A 2 -7.52 8.59 20.41
C TRP A 2 -6.13 8.82 20.96
N THR A 3 -5.76 8.03 21.97
CA THR A 3 -4.37 7.92 22.37
C THR A 3 -3.59 7.11 21.33
N TYR A 4 -2.26 7.19 21.39
CA TYR A 4 -1.41 6.31 20.60
C TYR A 4 -1.73 4.82 20.83
N ARG A 5 -2.11 4.45 22.05
CA ARG A 5 -2.44 3.06 22.38
C ARG A 5 -3.78 2.63 21.80
N ASP A 6 -4.75 3.53 21.75
CA ASP A 6 -6.04 3.29 21.09
C ASP A 6 -5.83 3.06 19.59
N TRP A 7 -5.00 3.89 18.93
CA TRP A 7 -4.62 3.67 17.53
C TRP A 7 -3.94 2.31 17.31
N LEU A 8 -2.93 1.99 18.12
CA LEU A 8 -2.17 0.74 17.97
C LEU A 8 -3.04 -0.52 18.03
N ASN A 9 -4.07 -0.50 18.89
CA ASN A 9 -4.97 -1.63 19.11
C ASN A 9 -6.28 -1.53 18.31
N SER A 10 -6.41 -0.54 17.42
CA SER A 10 -7.63 -0.35 16.64
C SER A 10 -7.73 -1.31 15.46
N ASP A 11 -8.94 -1.73 15.14
CA ASP A 11 -9.26 -2.48 13.92
C ASP A 11 -8.91 -1.67 12.66
N ALA A 12 -9.04 -0.35 12.74
CA ALA A 12 -8.64 0.57 11.68
C ALA A 12 -7.17 0.40 11.28
N ARG A 13 -6.25 0.38 12.25
CA ARG A 13 -4.82 0.16 11.97
C ARG A 13 -4.59 -1.22 11.38
N TYR A 14 -5.28 -2.24 11.89
CA TYR A 14 -5.17 -3.59 11.37
C TYR A 14 -5.57 -3.66 9.89
N LEU A 15 -6.72 -3.10 9.53
CA LEU A 15 -7.24 -3.06 8.15
C LEU A 15 -6.33 -2.25 7.22
N LEU A 16 -5.83 -1.09 7.65
CA LEU A 16 -4.94 -0.25 6.85
C LEU A 16 -3.59 -0.91 6.55
N ASN A 17 -3.07 -1.72 7.47
CA ASN A 17 -1.85 -2.50 7.25
C ASN A 17 -2.03 -3.66 6.25
N GLN A 18 -3.25 -3.93 5.81
CA GLN A 18 -3.52 -4.93 4.76
C GLN A 18 -3.48 -4.32 3.36
N ILE A 19 -3.41 -2.99 3.22
CA ILE A 19 -3.15 -2.36 1.92
C ILE A 19 -1.80 -2.90 1.44
N PRO A 20 -1.73 -3.54 0.25
CA PRO A 20 -0.47 -4.03 -0.27
C PRO A 20 0.55 -2.89 -0.34
N GLY A 21 1.56 -2.96 0.53
CA GLY A 21 2.48 -1.86 0.84
C GLY A 21 3.80 -1.93 0.10
N ASP A 22 4.08 -3.03 -0.60
CA ASP A 22 5.35 -3.22 -1.30
C ASP A 22 5.31 -2.50 -2.65
N VAL A 23 5.45 -1.18 -2.59
CA VAL A 23 5.71 -0.33 -3.76
C VAL A 23 7.08 -0.66 -4.37
N LEU A 24 7.94 -1.36 -3.61
CA LEU A 24 9.26 -1.81 -4.04
C LEU A 24 9.43 -3.31 -3.76
N GLU A 25 9.65 -4.09 -4.80
CA GLU A 25 10.08 -5.48 -4.73
C GLU A 25 11.61 -5.55 -4.90
N TYR A 26 12.31 -6.31 -4.07
CA TYR A 26 13.74 -6.59 -4.31
C TYR A 26 13.87 -7.79 -5.25
N VAL A 27 14.32 -7.54 -6.48
CA VAL A 27 14.54 -8.59 -7.48
C VAL A 27 16.00 -9.04 -7.43
N TRP A 28 16.22 -10.32 -7.18
CA TRP A 28 17.56 -10.92 -7.15
C TRP A 28 18.17 -10.96 -8.56
N PHE A 29 19.48 -10.74 -8.66
CA PHE A 29 20.19 -10.71 -9.95
C PHE A 29 20.00 -11.97 -10.80
N GLU A 30 19.84 -13.12 -10.14
CA GLU A 30 19.59 -14.42 -10.79
C GLU A 30 18.20 -14.49 -11.44
N ASP A 31 17.21 -13.80 -10.86
CA ASP A 31 15.81 -13.77 -11.31
C ASP A 31 15.51 -12.63 -12.29
N MET A 32 16.45 -11.69 -12.49
CA MET A 32 16.29 -10.56 -13.42
C MET A 32 16.26 -10.99 -14.90
N THR A 33 15.40 -10.35 -15.69
CA THR A 33 15.39 -10.49 -17.16
C THR A 33 16.63 -9.86 -17.79
N ASP A 34 16.90 -10.17 -19.07
CA ASP A 34 18.01 -9.55 -19.80
C ASP A 34 17.82 -8.03 -19.96
N GLU A 35 16.59 -7.56 -20.14
CA GLU A 35 16.25 -6.13 -20.17
C GLU A 35 16.49 -5.47 -18.81
N GLU A 36 16.09 -6.12 -17.71
CA GLU A 36 16.34 -5.61 -16.36
C GLU A 36 17.84 -5.55 -16.07
N LYS A 37 18.62 -6.55 -16.48
CA LYS A 37 20.10 -6.55 -16.33
C LYS A 37 20.76 -5.48 -17.17
N ALA A 38 20.22 -5.18 -18.36
CA ALA A 38 20.71 -4.10 -19.22
C ALA A 38 20.38 -2.72 -18.64
N ALA A 39 19.20 -2.55 -18.02
CA ALA A 39 18.79 -1.30 -17.39
C ALA A 39 19.47 -1.04 -16.04
N HIS A 40 19.83 -2.10 -15.31
CA HIS A 40 20.44 -2.05 -13.97
C HIS A 40 21.80 -2.77 -13.92
N PRO A 41 22.86 -2.24 -14.58
CA PRO A 41 24.18 -2.85 -14.55
C PRO A 41 24.80 -2.90 -13.14
N GLU A 42 24.37 -2.02 -12.22
CA GLU A 42 24.74 -2.02 -10.81
C GLU A 42 24.32 -3.31 -10.09
N ALA A 43 23.25 -3.97 -10.57
CA ALA A 43 22.67 -5.16 -9.95
C ALA A 43 23.66 -6.33 -9.87
N LYS A 44 24.65 -6.38 -10.75
CA LYS A 44 25.73 -7.37 -10.71
C LYS A 44 26.57 -7.26 -9.43
N THR A 45 26.75 -6.04 -8.92
CA THR A 45 27.56 -5.78 -7.72
C THR A 45 26.71 -5.83 -6.46
N THR A 46 25.48 -5.33 -6.52
CA THR A 46 24.53 -5.32 -5.38
C THR A 46 23.82 -6.66 -5.18
N GLY A 47 23.86 -7.56 -6.16
CA GLY A 47 23.16 -8.86 -6.14
C GLY A 47 21.68 -8.78 -6.52
N GLY A 48 21.22 -7.63 -7.03
CA GLY A 48 19.82 -7.38 -7.36
C GLY A 48 19.51 -5.89 -7.40
N TYR A 49 18.23 -5.54 -7.56
CA TYR A 49 17.77 -4.15 -7.55
C TYR A 49 16.38 -4.03 -6.93
N LEU A 50 16.01 -2.81 -6.52
CA LEU A 50 14.66 -2.50 -6.07
C LEU A 50 13.80 -2.10 -7.27
N LYS A 51 12.80 -2.94 -7.59
CA LYS A 51 11.82 -2.73 -8.64
C LYS A 51 10.61 -2.02 -8.08
N GLN A 52 10.26 -0.89 -8.67
CA GLN A 52 9.01 -0.23 -8.34
C GLN A 52 7.84 -1.01 -8.95
N LEU A 53 6.94 -1.50 -8.10
CA LEU A 53 5.68 -2.10 -8.53
C LEU A 53 4.65 -1.01 -8.80
N ASP A 54 3.91 -1.14 -9.91
CA ASP A 54 2.77 -0.29 -10.20
C ASP A 54 1.59 -0.71 -9.30
N ASN A 55 1.58 -0.14 -8.10
CA ASN A 55 0.54 -0.38 -7.11
C ASN A 55 -0.53 0.72 -7.12
N SER A 56 -0.67 1.46 -8.24
CA SER A 56 -1.66 2.54 -8.37
C SER A 56 -3.10 2.05 -8.13
N GLU A 57 -3.37 0.76 -8.35
CA GLU A 57 -4.67 0.14 -8.09
C GLU A 57 -4.78 -0.62 -6.76
N CYS A 58 -3.67 -0.84 -6.03
CA CYS A 58 -3.67 -1.70 -4.84
C CYS A 58 -4.63 -1.21 -3.75
N GLY A 59 -4.65 0.10 -3.49
CA GLY A 59 -5.60 0.70 -2.54
C GLY A 59 -7.06 0.51 -2.98
N SER A 60 -7.34 0.66 -4.29
CA SER A 60 -8.67 0.44 -4.85
C SER A 60 -9.11 -1.03 -4.77
N ILE A 61 -8.21 -1.99 -5.02
CA ILE A 61 -8.47 -3.43 -4.90
C ILE A 61 -8.76 -3.79 -3.44
N TRP A 62 -7.90 -3.33 -2.52
CA TRP A 62 -8.11 -3.51 -1.08
C TRP A 62 -9.46 -2.95 -0.64
N TRP A 63 -9.80 -1.72 -1.05
CA TRP A 63 -11.06 -1.07 -0.66
C TRP A 63 -12.30 -1.82 -1.16
N ARG A 64 -12.28 -2.35 -2.40
CA ARG A 64 -13.37 -3.16 -2.95
C ARG A 64 -13.51 -4.51 -2.24
N GLY A 65 -12.43 -5.03 -1.65
CA GLY A 65 -12.44 -6.26 -0.87
C GLY A 65 -13.05 -6.12 0.52
N LEU A 66 -13.12 -4.91 1.06
CA LEU A 66 -13.72 -4.64 2.37
C LEU A 66 -15.25 -4.69 2.32
N ASN A 67 -15.86 -5.23 3.37
CA ASN A 67 -17.31 -5.11 3.58
C ASN A 67 -17.70 -3.73 4.15
N ASP A 68 -18.99 -3.41 4.14
CA ASP A 68 -19.49 -2.09 4.56
C ASP A 68 -19.16 -1.76 6.02
N TYR A 69 -19.13 -2.77 6.89
CA TYR A 69 -18.74 -2.59 8.29
C TYR A 69 -17.26 -2.21 8.40
N GLU A 70 -16.37 -2.91 7.71
CA GLU A 70 -14.93 -2.59 7.68
C GLU A 70 -14.66 -1.20 7.08
N LYS A 71 -15.36 -0.83 6.00
CA LYS A 71 -15.31 0.54 5.46
C LYS A 71 -15.78 1.57 6.48
N SER A 72 -16.82 1.26 7.26
CA SER A 72 -17.31 2.16 8.32
C SER A 72 -16.28 2.37 9.43
N ILE A 73 -15.48 1.35 9.78
CA ILE A 73 -14.39 1.46 10.76
C ILE A 73 -13.34 2.45 10.26
N ILE A 74 -12.94 2.37 8.98
CA ILE A 74 -11.97 3.29 8.38
C ILE A 74 -12.50 4.73 8.37
N LYS A 75 -13.74 4.92 7.90
CA LYS A 75 -14.40 6.25 7.85
C LYS A 75 -14.60 6.88 9.24
N ALA A 76 -14.58 6.08 10.31
CA ALA A 76 -14.78 6.52 11.69
C ALA A 76 -13.49 6.87 12.46
N ILE A 77 -12.30 6.72 11.86
CA ILE A 77 -11.02 7.10 12.50
C ILE A 77 -11.04 8.59 12.85
N PRO A 78 -10.50 9.01 14.01
CA PRO A 78 -10.40 10.43 14.34
C PRO A 78 -9.63 11.21 13.26
N ASN A 79 -10.14 12.38 12.88
CA ASN A 79 -9.58 13.23 11.83
C ASN A 79 -9.54 12.56 10.44
N PHE A 80 -10.41 11.58 10.17
CA PHE A 80 -10.55 11.02 8.84
C PHE A 80 -10.91 12.11 7.84
N ASP A 81 -10.05 12.30 6.83
CA ASP A 81 -10.23 13.22 5.73
C ASP A 81 -10.20 12.42 4.43
N LYS A 82 -11.32 12.46 3.70
CA LYS A 82 -11.50 11.68 2.48
C LYS A 82 -10.60 12.12 1.33
N GLU A 83 -10.23 13.39 1.27
CA GLU A 83 -9.38 13.91 0.20
C GLU A 83 -7.93 13.49 0.44
N ILE A 84 -7.45 13.61 1.69
CA ILE A 84 -6.13 13.11 2.09
C ILE A 84 -6.06 11.59 1.92
N PHE A 85 -7.13 10.88 2.31
CA PHE A 85 -7.20 9.43 2.15
C PHE A 85 -7.08 9.01 0.68
N LYS A 86 -7.76 9.72 -0.22
CA LYS A 86 -7.68 9.49 -1.67
C LYS A 86 -6.31 9.80 -2.23
N GLU A 87 -5.66 10.88 -1.79
CA GLU A 87 -4.30 11.24 -2.21
C GLU A 87 -3.30 10.14 -1.87
N ILE A 88 -3.40 9.55 -0.67
CA ILE A 88 -2.47 8.52 -0.19
C ILE A 88 -2.77 7.14 -0.80
N THR A 89 -4.05 6.76 -0.86
CA THR A 89 -4.44 5.37 -1.18
C THR A 89 -4.96 5.20 -2.61
N GLY A 90 -5.26 6.29 -3.31
CA GLY A 90 -5.99 6.27 -4.59
C GLY A 90 -7.47 5.95 -4.46
N VAL A 91 -8.00 5.71 -3.26
CA VAL A 91 -9.40 5.31 -3.03
C VAL A 91 -10.31 6.54 -2.97
N ASN A 92 -11.34 6.57 -3.81
CA ASN A 92 -12.42 7.54 -3.69
C ASN A 92 -13.60 6.95 -2.90
N VAL A 93 -13.74 7.33 -1.63
CA VAL A 93 -14.76 6.80 -0.71
C VAL A 93 -16.20 7.20 -1.05
N ASP A 94 -16.39 8.22 -1.90
CA ASP A 94 -17.71 8.68 -2.37
C ASP A 94 -18.16 7.99 -3.67
N MET A 95 -17.24 7.31 -4.36
CA MET A 95 -17.55 6.51 -5.54
C MET A 95 -17.63 5.03 -5.12
N GLU A 96 -18.77 4.66 -4.53
CA GLU A 96 -19.16 3.26 -4.33
C GLU A 96 -19.98 2.74 -5.52
#